data_AF-A0A5F1Y8K5-F1
#
_entry.id   AF-A0A5F1Y8K5-F1
#
_cell.length_a   1.000
_cell.length_b   1.000
_cell.length_c   1.000
_cell.angle_alpha   90.00
_cell.angle_beta   90.00
_cell.angle_gamma   90.00
#
_symmetry.space_group_name_H-M   'P 1'
#
loop_
_entity.id
_entity.type
_entity.pdbx_description
1 polymer ?
#
loop_
_entity_poly.entity_id
_entity_poly.type
_entity_poly.pdbx_seq_one_letter_code
_entity_poly.pdbx_strand_id
1 'polypeptide(L)'
;MRRIQKQILILVTGFLIVGLNHCFLFESISAGVNSLSKSSDSLESLSGSVKSISGSVSSLFSSSSSDDEKKERAYFKDVRDLTAMHMENGFQEIEFKNDLSTLALQNGITNWKAMRVTYLGIGSGLKKAGVDESKFTTFVKRLGGSRPEVTESIRKGFFQL
;
A
#
# COMPACT_ATOMS: atom_id res chain seq x y z
N MET A 1 -13.43 -60.06 -43.58
CA MET A 1 -12.66 -60.26 -42.32
C MET A 1 -11.98 -58.94 -41.98
N ARG A 2 -11.93 -58.55 -40.69
CA ARG A 2 -11.39 -57.28 -40.15
C ARG A 2 -12.28 -56.02 -40.34
N ARG A 3 -13.60 -56.16 -40.14
CA ARG A 3 -14.33 -55.40 -39.10
C ARG A 3 -13.38 -54.69 -38.11
N ILE A 4 -13.67 -53.41 -37.82
CA ILE A 4 -13.04 -52.56 -36.80
C ILE A 4 -11.97 -51.60 -37.39
N GLN A 5 -12.42 -50.78 -38.35
CA GLN A 5 -12.03 -49.37 -38.49
C GLN A 5 -12.38 -48.58 -37.20
N LYS A 6 -11.74 -48.87 -36.06
CA LYS A 6 -12.03 -48.17 -34.78
C LYS A 6 -10.78 -47.80 -33.97
N GLN A 7 -9.65 -47.43 -34.57
CA GLN A 7 -8.48 -47.11 -33.73
C GLN A 7 -7.66 -45.87 -34.10
N ILE A 8 -8.02 -45.07 -35.11
CA ILE A 8 -7.13 -43.95 -35.50
C ILE A 8 -7.81 -42.57 -35.53
N LEU A 9 -9.12 -42.46 -35.36
CA LEU A 9 -9.75 -41.16 -35.29
C LEU A 9 -11.03 -41.27 -34.48
N ILE A 10 -11.23 -40.35 -33.51
CA ILE A 10 -12.34 -40.30 -32.54
C ILE A 10 -12.03 -41.05 -31.23
N LEU A 11 -11.18 -40.45 -30.40
CA LEU A 11 -11.30 -40.53 -28.94
C LEU A 11 -11.09 -39.12 -28.32
N VAL A 12 -11.62 -38.11 -29.03
CA VAL A 12 -12.24 -36.96 -28.36
C VAL A 12 -13.62 -37.46 -27.97
N THR A 13 -13.80 -37.86 -26.71
CA THR A 13 -15.04 -37.85 -25.89
C THR A 13 -14.92 -38.90 -24.79
N GLY A 14 -14.94 -38.46 -23.52
CA GLY A 14 -15.58 -39.20 -22.44
C GLY A 14 -14.70 -39.89 -21.40
N PHE A 15 -14.40 -39.18 -20.30
CA PHE A 15 -14.83 -39.71 -19.01
C PHE A 15 -15.69 -38.65 -18.31
N LEU A 16 -16.92 -39.09 -18.05
CA LEU A 16 -18.08 -38.36 -17.56
C LEU A 16 -18.13 -38.45 -16.02
N ILE A 17 -18.55 -37.32 -15.43
CA ILE A 17 -19.61 -37.21 -14.41
C ILE A 17 -19.46 -37.95 -13.07
N VAL A 18 -19.32 -37.15 -12.01
CA VAL A 18 -20.17 -37.17 -10.80
C VAL A 18 -20.33 -35.70 -10.39
N GLY A 19 -21.49 -35.08 -10.19
CA GLY A 19 -22.89 -35.47 -10.19
C GLY A 19 -23.70 -34.18 -9.98
N LEU A 20 -24.89 -34.12 -10.59
CA LEU A 20 -25.84 -33.01 -10.55
C LEU A 20 -26.42 -32.76 -9.15
N ASN A 21 -27.00 -31.57 -8.96
CA ASN A 21 -28.24 -31.21 -8.23
C ASN A 21 -28.09 -29.75 -7.72
N HIS A 22 -28.91 -28.73 -8.01
CA HIS A 22 -30.20 -28.57 -8.68
C HIS A 22 -30.50 -27.02 -8.76
N CYS A 23 -31.40 -26.58 -9.66
CA CYS A 23 -32.06 -25.24 -9.77
C CYS A 23 -31.18 -24.02 -10.18
N PHE A 24 -31.24 -23.49 -11.41
CA PHE A 24 -32.31 -22.66 -12.01
C PHE A 24 -32.94 -21.62 -11.07
N LEU A 25 -32.68 -20.33 -11.31
CA LEU A 25 -33.70 -19.32 -11.65
C LEU A 25 -33.03 -17.97 -11.94
N PHE A 26 -33.28 -17.47 -13.15
CA PHE A 26 -33.07 -16.08 -13.55
C PHE A 26 -34.40 -15.35 -13.26
N GLU A 27 -34.40 -14.31 -12.44
CA GLU A 27 -35.22 -13.12 -12.66
C GLU A 27 -34.75 -11.94 -11.80
N SER A 28 -34.98 -10.75 -12.33
CA SER A 28 -34.40 -9.48 -11.93
C SER A 28 -35.32 -8.64 -11.03
N ILE A 29 -34.73 -7.55 -10.50
CA ILE A 29 -35.34 -6.29 -10.01
C ILE A 29 -35.54 -6.14 -8.49
N SER A 30 -34.62 -5.33 -7.92
CA SER A 30 -34.83 -4.24 -6.96
C SER A 30 -35.82 -4.44 -5.80
N ALA A 31 -35.27 -4.71 -4.61
CA ALA A 31 -35.49 -3.91 -3.41
C ALA A 31 -34.56 -4.42 -2.29
N GLY A 32 -33.98 -3.50 -1.51
CA GLY A 32 -33.40 -3.85 -0.21
C GLY A 32 -31.91 -3.58 -0.09
N VAL A 33 -31.60 -2.32 0.19
CA VAL A 33 -30.53 -1.97 1.14
C VAL A 33 -30.56 -2.93 2.34
N ASN A 34 -29.39 -3.15 2.95
CA ASN A 34 -29.11 -3.93 4.17
C ASN A 34 -28.44 -5.29 3.94
N SER A 35 -27.18 -5.27 3.50
CA SER A 35 -26.18 -6.18 4.08
C SER A 35 -24.76 -5.69 3.81
N LEU A 36 -24.43 -4.52 4.36
CA LEU A 36 -23.05 -4.07 4.57
C LEU A 36 -22.73 -4.32 6.04
N SER A 37 -22.38 -5.55 6.40
CA SER A 37 -21.81 -5.83 7.72
C SER A 37 -21.12 -7.18 7.69
N LYS A 38 -19.89 -7.20 8.22
CA LYS A 38 -19.00 -8.35 8.45
C LYS A 38 -17.99 -8.67 7.34
N SER A 39 -17.05 -7.75 7.17
CA SER A 39 -15.63 -8.10 7.06
C SER A 39 -14.83 -6.97 7.72
N SER A 40 -14.86 -6.95 9.05
CA SER A 40 -14.19 -5.93 9.88
C SER A 40 -13.40 -6.60 11.02
N ASP A 41 -12.61 -7.64 10.73
CA ASP A 41 -11.84 -8.35 11.77
C ASP A 41 -10.37 -8.59 11.37
N SER A 42 -9.70 -7.59 10.76
CA SER A 42 -8.24 -7.65 10.53
C SER A 42 -7.54 -6.28 10.50
N LEU A 43 -8.07 -5.26 11.20
CA LEU A 43 -7.45 -3.92 11.22
C LEU A 43 -6.88 -3.50 12.59
N GLU A 44 -6.88 -4.39 13.59
CA GLU A 44 -6.60 -4.03 15.00
C GLU A 44 -5.15 -4.28 15.46
N SER A 45 -4.17 -4.48 14.56
CA SER A 45 -2.80 -4.82 14.99
C SER A 45 -1.72 -3.76 14.76
N LEU A 46 -2.05 -2.55 14.27
CA LEU A 46 -1.04 -1.48 14.08
C LEU A 46 -1.11 -0.35 15.13
N SER A 47 -2.06 -0.38 16.07
CA SER A 47 -2.20 0.64 17.13
C SER A 47 -1.25 0.44 18.33
N GLY A 48 -0.29 -0.49 18.23
CA GLY A 48 0.64 -0.83 19.31
C GLY A 48 1.95 -0.05 19.26
N SER A 49 2.04 1.03 20.03
CA SER A 49 3.29 1.69 20.47
C SER A 49 4.10 2.48 19.42
N VAL A 50 3.58 3.63 18.98
CA VAL A 50 4.41 4.70 18.41
C VAL A 50 5.10 5.49 19.53
N LYS A 51 6.34 5.14 19.86
CA LYS A 51 7.19 6.00 20.71
C LYS A 51 7.33 7.36 20.01
N SER A 52 6.70 8.38 20.58
CA SER A 52 6.57 9.70 19.99
C SER A 52 7.92 10.43 20.02
N ILE A 53 8.76 10.20 19.02
CA ILE A 53 9.93 11.06 18.78
C ILE A 53 9.38 12.35 18.16
N SER A 54 9.18 13.35 19.03
CA SER A 54 8.69 14.68 18.67
C SER A 54 9.82 15.48 18.02
N GLY A 55 10.14 15.17 16.76
CA GLY A 55 10.92 16.05 15.91
C GLY A 55 10.04 17.24 15.49
N SER A 56 10.46 18.45 15.82
CA SER A 56 9.76 19.69 15.45
C SER A 56 9.86 19.92 13.94
N VAL A 57 8.83 19.49 13.20
CA VAL A 57 8.71 19.70 11.73
C VAL A 57 8.16 21.07 11.35
N SER A 58 8.13 22.01 12.30
CA SER A 58 7.48 23.32 12.11
C SER A 58 8.11 24.18 11.02
N SER A 59 9.32 23.88 10.55
CA SER A 59 9.98 24.57 9.43
C SER A 59 9.51 24.11 8.05
N LEU A 60 8.91 22.92 7.95
CA LEU A 60 8.39 22.36 6.69
C LEU A 60 7.02 22.93 6.31
N PHE A 61 6.27 23.38 7.31
CA PHE A 61 4.92 23.88 7.17
C PHE A 61 4.92 25.36 7.53
N SER A 62 4.25 26.20 6.74
CA SER A 62 4.18 27.63 7.03
C SER A 62 3.49 27.85 8.38
N SER A 63 3.65 29.00 9.05
CA SER A 63 2.95 29.23 10.34
C SER A 63 1.43 29.46 10.19
N SER A 64 0.84 29.07 9.06
CA SER A 64 -0.56 29.31 8.73
C SER A 64 -1.42 28.13 9.15
N SER A 65 -2.28 28.32 10.16
CA SER A 65 -3.13 27.24 10.71
C SER A 65 -4.35 26.87 9.85
N SER A 66 -4.18 26.82 8.52
CA SER A 66 -5.20 26.31 7.61
C SER A 66 -5.45 24.82 7.86
N ASP A 67 -6.67 24.35 7.63
CA ASP A 67 -7.02 22.95 7.86
C ASP A 67 -6.33 22.00 6.88
N ASP A 68 -5.99 22.47 5.68
CA ASP A 68 -5.23 21.70 4.69
C ASP A 68 -3.79 21.48 5.15
N GLU A 69 -3.14 22.50 5.72
CA GLU A 69 -1.78 22.35 6.26
C GLU A 69 -1.75 21.37 7.45
N LYS A 70 -2.79 21.38 8.30
CA LYS A 70 -2.92 20.40 9.39
C LYS A 70 -3.06 18.98 8.85
N LYS A 71 -3.86 18.76 7.80
CA LYS A 71 -4.01 17.45 7.14
C LYS A 71 -2.70 17.01 6.48
N GLU A 72 -2.01 17.91 5.78
CA GLU A 72 -0.73 17.61 5.16
C GLU A 72 0.33 17.24 6.21
N ARG A 73 0.36 17.95 7.35
CA ARG A 73 1.22 17.63 8.49
C ARG A 73 0.88 16.29 9.13
N ALA A 74 -0.40 15.96 9.27
CA ALA A 74 -0.82 14.66 9.79
C ALA A 74 -0.34 13.53 8.86
N TYR A 75 -0.64 13.65 7.56
CA TYR A 75 -0.20 12.69 6.56
C TYR A 75 1.33 12.54 6.51
N PHE A 76 2.09 13.64 6.61
CA PHE A 76 3.55 13.59 6.73
C PHE A 76 4.00 12.70 7.91
N LYS A 77 3.38 12.87 9.09
CA LYS A 77 3.74 12.11 10.29
C LYS A 77 3.42 10.64 10.13
N ASP A 78 2.27 10.32 9.53
CA ASP A 78 1.87 8.95 9.26
C ASP A 78 2.87 8.25 8.32
N VAL A 79 3.26 8.91 7.23
CA VAL A 79 4.25 8.36 6.27
C VAL A 79 5.61 8.16 6.93
N ARG A 80 6.05 9.12 7.76
CA ARG A 80 7.28 8.99 8.55
C ARG A 80 7.24 7.76 9.45
N ASP A 81 6.13 7.57 10.16
CA ASP A 81 6.01 6.50 11.15
C ASP A 81 5.87 5.13 10.47
N LEU A 82 5.11 5.04 9.37
CA LEU A 82 5.04 3.85 8.51
C LEU A 82 6.42 3.47 7.95
N THR A 83 7.18 4.45 7.46
CA THR A 83 8.51 4.20 6.89
C THR A 83 9.47 3.70 7.96
N ALA A 84 9.46 4.30 9.15
CA ALA A 84 10.31 3.86 10.25
C ALA A 84 10.00 2.41 10.66
N MET A 85 8.72 2.07 10.82
CA MET A 85 8.26 0.71 11.12
C MET A 85 8.75 -0.31 10.08
N HIS A 86 8.62 0.01 8.78
CA HIS A 86 9.10 -0.87 7.71
C HIS A 86 10.62 -1.06 7.72
N MET A 87 11.37 -0.03 8.10
CA MET A 87 12.83 -0.15 8.23
C MET A 87 13.23 -1.00 9.43
N GLU A 88 12.51 -0.90 10.55
CA GLU A 88 12.75 -1.67 11.77
C GLU A 88 12.39 -3.15 11.62
N ASN A 89 11.33 -3.47 10.86
CA ASN A 89 10.83 -4.84 10.66
C ASN A 89 11.46 -5.59 9.48
N GLY A 90 12.34 -4.93 8.73
CA GLY A 90 12.93 -5.48 7.51
C GLY A 90 12.20 -4.97 6.26
N PHE A 91 12.83 -4.01 5.58
CA PHE A 91 12.19 -3.29 4.48
C PHE A 91 11.91 -4.17 3.24
N GLN A 92 10.64 -4.28 2.87
CA GLN A 92 10.18 -4.90 1.63
C GLN A 92 9.46 -3.87 0.75
N GLU A 93 10.04 -3.55 -0.41
CA GLU A 93 9.59 -2.41 -1.22
C GLU A 93 8.13 -2.52 -1.72
N ILE A 94 7.70 -3.73 -2.09
CA ILE A 94 6.33 -3.97 -2.59
C ILE A 94 5.33 -3.80 -1.45
N GLU A 95 5.58 -4.41 -0.31
CA GLU A 95 4.75 -4.31 0.90
C GLU A 95 4.65 -2.86 1.37
N PHE A 96 5.81 -2.19 1.49
CA PHE A 96 5.87 -0.77 1.83
C PHE A 96 5.03 0.12 0.91
N LYS A 97 5.10 -0.10 -0.42
CA LYS A 97 4.31 0.67 -1.39
C LYS A 97 2.81 0.38 -1.30
N ASN A 98 2.43 -0.84 -0.95
CA ASN A 98 1.03 -1.21 -0.74
C ASN A 98 0.48 -0.53 0.51
N ASP A 99 1.20 -0.63 1.64
CA ASP A 99 0.81 0.01 2.89
C ASP A 99 0.77 1.54 2.76
N LEU A 100 1.75 2.12 2.06
CA LEU A 100 1.76 3.56 1.77
C LEU A 100 0.56 3.99 0.91
N SER A 101 0.13 3.14 -0.02
CA SER A 101 -1.06 3.41 -0.83
C SER A 101 -2.34 3.33 0.00
N THR A 102 -2.45 2.35 0.90
CA THR A 102 -3.56 2.23 1.85
C THR A 102 -3.60 3.42 2.80
N LEU A 103 -2.46 3.80 3.37
CA LEU A 103 -2.33 4.94 4.28
C LEU A 103 -2.70 6.26 3.59
N ALA A 104 -2.26 6.45 2.35
CA ALA A 104 -2.65 7.61 1.56
C ALA A 104 -4.17 7.66 1.35
N LEU A 105 -4.79 6.52 0.98
CA LEU A 105 -6.24 6.45 0.78
C LEU A 105 -7.02 6.75 2.07
N GLN A 106 -6.56 6.27 3.23
CA GLN A 106 -7.13 6.59 4.55
C GLN A 106 -7.08 8.10 4.86
N ASN A 107 -6.06 8.78 4.36
CA ASN A 107 -5.89 10.23 4.45
C ASN A 107 -6.63 11.00 3.31
N GLY A 108 -7.42 10.33 2.48
CA GLY A 108 -8.14 10.94 1.35
C GLY A 108 -7.25 11.27 0.13
N ILE A 109 -6.04 10.70 0.08
CA ILE A 109 -5.04 10.94 -0.96
C ILE A 109 -4.98 9.76 -1.92
N THR A 110 -5.32 9.99 -3.18
CA THR A 110 -5.28 8.95 -4.23
C THR A 110 -4.02 9.00 -5.08
N ASN A 111 -3.32 10.13 -5.12
CA ASN A 111 -2.12 10.35 -5.95
C ASN A 111 -0.87 10.68 -5.12
N TRP A 112 -0.58 9.86 -4.12
CA TRP A 112 0.58 10.07 -3.24
C TRP A 112 1.91 10.11 -3.99
N LYS A 113 2.03 9.43 -5.13
CA LYS A 113 3.26 9.39 -5.96
C LYS A 113 3.63 10.74 -6.57
N ALA A 114 2.68 11.67 -6.65
CA ALA A 114 2.90 13.04 -7.09
C ALA A 114 3.13 14.01 -5.91
N MET A 115 2.91 13.57 -4.68
CA MET A 115 2.94 14.45 -3.51
C MET A 115 4.35 14.55 -2.94
N ARG A 116 4.87 15.78 -2.90
CA ARG A 116 6.17 16.08 -2.28
C ARG A 116 6.22 15.63 -0.81
N VAL A 117 5.15 15.88 -0.05
CA VAL A 117 5.06 15.56 1.38
C VAL A 117 5.26 14.07 1.67
N THR A 118 4.81 13.18 0.77
CA THR A 118 5.03 11.74 0.92
C THR A 118 6.53 11.42 0.94
N TYR A 119 7.29 12.00 0.02
CA TYR A 119 8.72 11.77 -0.07
C TYR A 119 9.51 12.44 1.07
N LEU A 120 9.06 13.60 1.55
CA LEU A 120 9.59 14.20 2.78
C LEU A 120 9.37 13.28 3.98
N GLY A 121 8.16 12.72 4.12
CA GLY A 121 7.82 11.76 5.17
C GLY A 121 8.69 10.51 5.11
N ILE A 122 8.92 9.96 3.92
CA ILE A 122 9.82 8.81 3.71
C ILE A 122 11.23 9.11 4.22
N GLY A 123 11.81 10.24 3.79
CA GLY A 123 13.14 10.65 4.25
C GLY A 123 13.21 10.78 5.78
N SER A 124 12.20 11.42 6.36
CA SER A 124 12.09 11.59 7.81
C SER A 124 11.98 10.25 8.55
N GLY A 125 11.25 9.28 7.99
CA GLY A 125 11.10 7.95 8.57
C GLY A 125 12.40 7.13 8.55
N LEU A 126 13.19 7.24 7.47
CA LEU A 126 14.54 6.66 7.41
C LEU A 126 15.44 7.20 8.51
N LYS A 127 15.41 8.52 8.74
CA LYS A 127 16.16 9.17 9.82
C LYS A 127 15.68 8.68 11.19
N LYS A 128 14.36 8.59 11.39
CA LYS A 128 13.73 8.09 12.61
C LYS A 128 14.15 6.66 12.94
N ALA A 129 14.25 5.79 11.93
CA ALA A 129 14.72 4.41 12.08
C ALA A 129 16.24 4.26 12.27
N GLY A 130 16.99 5.37 12.36
CA GLY A 130 18.44 5.34 12.56
C GLY A 130 19.22 4.81 11.36
N VAL A 131 18.67 4.93 10.15
CA VAL A 131 19.38 4.55 8.92
C VAL A 131 20.62 5.43 8.77
N ASP A 132 21.78 4.81 8.62
CA ASP A 132 23.05 5.52 8.36
C ASP A 132 23.12 6.04 6.91
N GLU A 133 24.04 6.97 6.66
CA GLU A 133 24.15 7.66 5.37
C GLU A 133 24.50 6.74 4.19
N SER A 134 25.24 5.65 4.45
CA SER A 134 25.58 4.66 3.42
C SER A 134 24.35 3.87 2.98
N LYS A 135 23.57 3.37 3.95
CA LYS A 135 22.28 2.70 3.68
C LYS A 135 21.26 3.65 3.07
N PHE A 136 21.22 4.90 3.53
CA PHE A 136 20.36 5.95 2.97
C PHE A 136 20.61 6.15 1.48
N THR A 137 21.88 6.29 1.07
CA THR A 137 22.24 6.50 -0.34
C THR A 137 21.76 5.34 -1.22
N THR A 138 21.94 4.10 -0.74
CA THR A 138 21.46 2.89 -1.43
C THR A 138 19.93 2.87 -1.53
N PHE A 139 19.24 3.19 -0.43
CA PHE A 139 17.80 3.24 -0.37
C PHE A 139 17.21 4.26 -1.36
N VAL A 140 17.74 5.48 -1.35
CA VAL A 140 17.28 6.59 -2.20
C VAL A 140 17.48 6.27 -3.67
N LYS A 141 18.59 5.62 -4.04
CA LYS A 141 18.83 5.17 -5.42
C LYS A 141 17.79 4.16 -5.89
N ARG A 142 17.39 3.23 -5.02
CA ARG A 142 16.36 2.22 -5.32
C ARG A 142 14.97 2.82 -5.40
N LEU A 143 14.57 3.64 -4.42
CA LEU A 143 13.21 4.17 -4.33
C LEU A 143 12.97 5.39 -5.22
N GLY A 144 13.96 6.28 -5.34
CA GLY A 144 13.89 7.47 -6.19
C GLY A 144 14.04 7.16 -7.67
N GLY A 145 14.66 6.04 -8.03
CA GLY A 145 14.86 5.62 -9.40
C GLY A 145 15.59 6.70 -10.22
N SER A 146 15.00 7.09 -11.35
CA SER A 146 15.51 8.14 -12.25
C SER A 146 14.88 9.52 -12.02
N ARG A 147 14.12 9.72 -10.93
CA ARG A 147 13.38 10.95 -10.64
C ARG A 147 14.14 11.86 -9.66
N PRO A 148 14.91 12.85 -10.14
CA PRO A 148 15.75 13.69 -9.27
C PRO A 148 14.93 14.47 -8.24
N GLU A 149 13.70 14.87 -8.57
CA GLU A 149 12.80 15.59 -7.67
C GLU A 149 12.35 14.75 -6.48
N VAL A 150 12.18 13.43 -6.69
CA VAL A 150 11.86 12.47 -5.64
C VAL A 150 13.06 12.27 -4.74
N THR A 151 14.22 11.98 -5.33
CA THR A 151 15.49 11.83 -4.61
C THR A 151 15.78 13.03 -3.72
N GLU A 152 15.63 14.25 -4.25
CA GLU A 152 15.87 15.47 -3.48
C GLU A 152 14.85 15.65 -2.34
N SER A 153 13.59 15.27 -2.56
CA SER A 153 12.57 15.36 -1.51
C SER A 153 12.83 14.35 -0.37
N ILE A 154 13.23 13.12 -0.70
CA ILE A 154 13.65 12.14 0.32
C ILE A 154 14.87 12.65 1.09
N ARG A 155 15.85 13.24 0.38
CA ARG A 155 17.04 13.83 1.00
C ARG A 155 16.71 14.98 1.95
N LYS A 156 15.85 15.90 1.54
CA LYS A 156 15.37 16.98 2.42
C LYS A 156 14.71 16.42 3.67
N GLY A 157 13.81 15.44 3.52
CA GLY A 157 13.15 14.81 4.66
C GLY A 157 14.11 14.13 5.65
N PHE A 158 15.21 13.54 5.14
CA PHE A 158 16.20 12.85 5.95
C PHE A 158 17.09 13.79 6.78
N PHE A 159 17.41 15.00 6.26
CA PHE A 159 18.33 15.95 6.90
C PHE A 159 17.66 17.16 7.57
N GLN A 160 16.36 17.39 7.39
CA GLN A 160 15.65 18.54 7.97
C GLN A 160 15.12 18.30 9.39
N LEU A 161 15.49 17.18 10.04
CA LEU A 161 15.25 16.86 11.44
C LEU A 161 16.51 16.28 12.09
#